data_AF-A0A2T6ZCI8-F1
#
_entry.id   AF-A0A2T6ZCI8-F1
#
_cell.length_a   1.000
_cell.length_b   1.000
_cell.length_c   1.000
_cell.angle_alpha   90.00
_cell.angle_beta   90.00
_cell.angle_gamma   90.00
#
_symmetry.space_group_name_H-M   'P 1'
#
loop_
_entity.id
_entity.type
_entity.pdbx_description
1 polymer ?
#
loop_
_entity_poly.entity_id
_entity_poly.type
_entity_poly.pdbx_seq_one_letter_code
_entity_poly.pdbx_strand_id
1 'polypeptide(L)'
;MQPKYSSLHSGDEKMPRTGNSASYKRLRMLRVKFTSRSFIFLLLSGLTIALFKVLQDKQGFSPYWKTAFNALWIYLSLGLGGSTMAAFGDIAQVVKWKILASGKSTLVQVNLILRLSDPKSFSKLASASFKSRRFLLSLACFAWILVLLVTQVCVGLLGTFYEMNTVAMVHFTHGLVNITDMRNFYPDSHRDKGIEPEYSVQQSMAHFYGDMATNFPFGMPGISDYREYLLPEPYPNTNSTQWIYYFQEAYSYERLGGGFIHLGGKTNRSVKITPQCEYCPIVGGQYSGMEDTNITISMGGKNVTIDWILDWPTAATTYLNPSGGSSATKTCGPRCSRIYIFQSVDKTWNPPSSTGSFFNCTITVSQVQNANPRQPLHSMPDRTAVTAAGAIGLDGYSEHNSRQFVRYRNSSSWGQRLGDSTHLAELFVGKYAAGVIAAYDFYGPSVEVMGLQSRLETNLSVEWLALIVTLGCIFGVQLMGWVLAFCYHDSVPYDDDSQLATAKFLKPLLEHVETSGSTSTGHKTSLRVTPLVSYSLRPDPSNGRRIYSLDVTED
;
A
#
# COMPACT_ATOMS: atom_id res chain seq x y z
N MET A 1 -36.77 84.02 -4.54
CA MET A 1 -36.06 83.13 -5.47
C MET A 1 -36.88 81.86 -5.63
N GLN A 2 -37.67 81.77 -6.71
CA GLN A 2 -38.40 80.57 -7.12
C GLN A 2 -37.57 79.83 -8.18
N PRO A 3 -37.41 78.50 -8.11
CA PRO A 3 -36.86 77.76 -9.23
C PRO A 3 -37.95 77.51 -10.28
N LYS A 4 -37.62 77.91 -11.51
CA LYS A 4 -38.37 77.75 -12.75
C LYS A 4 -38.36 76.26 -13.15
N TYR A 5 -39.51 75.61 -13.13
CA TYR A 5 -39.67 74.28 -13.74
C TYR A 5 -39.95 74.45 -15.23
N SER A 6 -39.02 74.00 -16.06
CA SER A 6 -39.16 73.87 -17.50
C SER A 6 -40.02 72.65 -17.85
N SER A 7 -41.16 72.88 -18.48
CA SER A 7 -42.05 71.87 -19.04
C SER A 7 -41.39 71.19 -20.24
N LEU A 8 -41.06 69.90 -20.10
CA LEU A 8 -40.60 69.05 -21.19
C LEU A 8 -41.80 68.43 -21.91
N HIS A 9 -41.78 68.57 -23.23
CA HIS A 9 -42.78 68.12 -24.19
C HIS A 9 -43.07 66.61 -24.07
N SER A 10 -44.36 66.27 -23.94
CA SER A 10 -44.89 64.93 -24.14
C SER A 10 -44.89 64.59 -25.63
N GLY A 11 -43.90 63.82 -26.08
CA GLY A 11 -43.94 63.14 -27.36
C GLY A 11 -44.56 61.74 -27.18
N ASP A 12 -45.60 61.45 -27.96
CA ASP A 12 -46.23 60.13 -28.05
C ASP A 12 -45.25 59.10 -28.62
N GLU A 13 -44.45 58.48 -27.75
CA GLU A 13 -43.74 57.24 -28.06
C GLU A 13 -44.69 56.06 -27.87
N LYS A 14 -45.12 55.46 -28.99
CA LYS A 14 -45.72 54.12 -29.00
C LYS A 14 -44.70 53.12 -28.45
N MET A 15 -44.78 52.84 -27.15
CA MET A 15 -43.92 51.85 -26.48
C MET A 15 -44.11 50.45 -27.10
N PRO A 16 -43.03 49.78 -27.53
CA PRO A 16 -43.10 48.42 -28.00
C PRO A 16 -43.42 47.45 -26.85
N ARG A 17 -44.08 46.33 -27.18
CA ARG A 17 -44.40 45.19 -26.30
C ARG A 17 -43.13 44.65 -25.59
N THR A 18 -42.76 45.24 -24.45
CA THR A 18 -41.52 44.95 -23.69
C THR A 18 -41.54 43.66 -22.85
N GLY A 19 -42.63 42.89 -22.85
CA GLY A 19 -42.78 41.72 -21.98
C GLY A 19 -41.78 40.57 -22.26
N ASN A 20 -41.47 40.31 -23.53
CA ASN A 20 -40.68 39.12 -23.90
C ASN A 20 -39.16 39.30 -23.73
N SER A 21 -38.65 40.54 -23.82
CA SER A 21 -37.21 40.83 -23.71
C SER A 21 -36.66 40.65 -22.29
N ALA A 22 -37.46 41.00 -21.26
CA ALA A 22 -37.06 40.86 -19.87
C ALA A 22 -37.00 39.40 -19.42
N SER A 23 -37.98 38.57 -19.83
CA SER A 23 -37.99 37.13 -19.51
C SER A 23 -36.80 36.39 -20.13
N TYR A 24 -36.45 36.72 -21.39
CA TYR A 24 -35.30 36.11 -22.08
C TYR A 24 -33.96 36.43 -21.40
N LYS A 25 -33.75 37.69 -20.96
CA LYS A 25 -32.53 38.08 -20.23
C LYS A 25 -32.38 37.32 -18.91
N ARG A 26 -33.48 37.10 -18.19
CA ARG A 26 -33.49 36.36 -16.90
C ARG A 26 -33.14 34.89 -17.07
N LEU A 27 -33.76 34.22 -18.04
CA LEU A 27 -33.46 32.82 -18.36
C LEU A 27 -31.99 32.65 -18.78
N ARG A 28 -31.44 33.62 -19.53
CA ARG A 28 -30.03 33.64 -19.90
C ARG A 28 -29.11 33.74 -18.67
N MET A 29 -29.39 34.63 -17.72
CA MET A 29 -28.59 34.75 -16.49
C MET A 29 -28.62 33.47 -15.64
N LEU A 30 -29.79 32.85 -15.48
CA LEU A 30 -29.92 31.58 -14.77
C LEU A 30 -29.17 30.45 -15.46
N ARG A 31 -29.29 30.33 -16.79
CA ARG A 31 -28.50 29.37 -17.57
C ARG A 31 -27.01 29.58 -17.39
N VAL A 32 -26.53 30.82 -17.41
CA VAL A 32 -25.11 31.14 -17.19
C VAL A 32 -24.64 30.73 -15.79
N LYS A 33 -25.43 31.02 -14.74
CA LYS A 33 -25.11 30.58 -13.37
C LYS A 33 -25.07 29.04 -13.29
N PHE A 34 -26.09 28.37 -13.82
CA PHE A 34 -26.15 26.91 -13.89
C PHE A 34 -24.92 26.32 -14.59
N THR A 35 -24.66 26.74 -15.84
CA THR A 35 -23.55 26.20 -16.63
C THR A 35 -22.20 26.47 -15.97
N SER A 36 -22.01 27.66 -15.37
CA SER A 36 -20.78 28.01 -14.68
C SER A 36 -20.55 27.13 -13.45
N ARG A 37 -21.57 26.94 -12.60
CA ARG A 37 -21.46 26.12 -11.39
C ARG A 37 -21.28 24.64 -11.70
N SER A 38 -22.06 24.12 -12.65
CA SER A 38 -21.94 22.73 -13.09
C SER A 38 -20.58 22.47 -13.73
N PHE A 39 -20.05 23.41 -14.52
CA PHE A 39 -18.71 23.29 -15.11
C PHE A 39 -17.62 23.25 -14.04
N ILE A 40 -17.66 24.14 -13.05
CA ILE A 40 -16.69 24.15 -11.94
C ILE A 40 -16.75 22.83 -11.15
N PHE A 41 -17.94 22.33 -10.86
CA PHE A 41 -18.10 21.05 -10.15
C PHE A 41 -17.53 19.88 -10.96
N LEU A 42 -17.86 19.80 -12.25
CA LEU A 42 -17.35 18.75 -13.15
C LEU A 42 -15.84 18.84 -13.35
N LEU A 43 -15.27 20.04 -13.38
CA LEU A 43 -13.82 20.25 -13.43
C LEU A 43 -13.16 19.68 -12.16
N LEU A 44 -13.66 20.04 -10.99
CA LEU A 44 -13.11 19.59 -9.71
C LEU A 44 -13.26 18.07 -9.54
N SER A 45 -14.39 17.49 -9.94
CA SER A 45 -14.58 16.03 -9.90
C SER A 45 -13.72 15.30 -10.92
N GLY A 46 -13.49 15.88 -12.11
CA GLY A 46 -12.54 15.36 -13.08
C GLY A 46 -11.11 15.37 -12.55
N LEU A 47 -10.71 16.45 -11.88
CA LEU A 47 -9.39 16.57 -11.25
C LEU A 47 -9.19 15.56 -10.11
N THR A 48 -10.22 15.30 -9.29
CA THR A 48 -10.11 14.27 -8.24
C THR A 48 -9.97 12.88 -8.85
N ILE A 49 -10.78 12.53 -9.84
CA ILE A 49 -10.70 11.24 -10.55
C ILE A 49 -9.31 11.09 -11.21
N ALA A 50 -8.83 12.12 -11.89
CA ALA A 50 -7.51 12.11 -12.53
C ALA A 50 -6.38 11.94 -11.50
N LEU A 51 -6.44 12.65 -10.38
CA LEU A 51 -5.47 12.52 -9.29
C LEU A 51 -5.42 11.08 -8.76
N PHE A 52 -6.59 10.51 -8.41
CA PHE A 52 -6.66 9.13 -7.92
C PHE A 52 -6.15 8.13 -8.96
N LYS A 53 -6.45 8.33 -10.23
CA LYS A 53 -6.05 7.41 -11.30
C LYS A 53 -4.54 7.44 -11.56
N VAL A 54 -3.96 8.63 -11.71
CA VAL A 54 -2.52 8.82 -11.93
C VAL A 54 -1.71 8.27 -10.76
N LEU A 55 -2.21 8.41 -9.54
CA LEU A 55 -1.53 7.95 -8.35
C LEU A 55 -1.72 6.45 -8.10
N GLN A 56 -2.89 5.87 -8.40
CA GLN A 56 -3.06 4.43 -8.33
C GLN A 56 -2.14 3.69 -9.32
N ASP A 57 -1.92 4.25 -10.51
CA ASP A 57 -1.04 3.63 -11.51
C ASP A 57 0.46 3.75 -11.16
N LYS A 58 0.82 4.66 -10.23
CA LYS A 58 2.19 4.74 -9.69
C LYS A 58 2.35 3.82 -8.48
N GLN A 59 3.08 2.74 -8.68
CA GLN A 59 3.59 1.90 -7.59
C GLN A 59 4.78 2.64 -6.92
N GLY A 60 4.83 2.64 -5.58
CA GLY A 60 6.03 3.08 -4.86
C GLY A 60 5.99 4.49 -4.27
N PHE A 61 5.05 4.74 -3.36
CA PHE A 61 4.99 6.05 -2.68
C PHE A 61 6.14 6.22 -1.68
N SER A 62 6.99 7.22 -1.93
CA SER A 62 7.84 7.80 -0.88
C SER A 62 6.97 8.57 0.14
N PRO A 63 7.39 8.64 1.42
CA PRO A 63 6.65 9.36 2.46
C PRO A 63 6.36 10.84 2.11
N TYR A 64 7.23 11.48 1.34
CA TYR A 64 6.99 12.85 0.85
C TYR A 64 5.76 12.94 -0.06
N TRP A 65 5.61 11.98 -0.98
CA TRP A 65 4.47 11.93 -1.91
C TRP A 65 3.15 11.68 -1.19
N LYS A 66 3.17 10.89 -0.11
CA LYS A 66 2.00 10.66 0.74
C LYS A 66 1.47 11.96 1.35
N THR A 67 2.36 12.80 1.88
CA THR A 67 1.98 14.11 2.45
C THR A 67 1.46 15.06 1.37
N ALA A 68 2.13 15.12 0.21
CA ALA A 68 1.71 15.95 -0.91
C ALA A 68 0.32 15.56 -1.43
N PHE A 69 0.06 14.25 -1.55
CA PHE A 69 -1.24 13.73 -1.96
C PHE A 69 -2.36 14.13 -0.98
N ASN A 70 -2.17 13.90 0.31
CA ASN A 70 -3.16 14.25 1.33
C ASN A 70 -3.48 15.75 1.32
N ALA A 71 -2.46 16.60 1.17
CA ALA A 71 -2.66 18.05 1.08
C ALA A 71 -3.49 18.45 -0.16
N LEU A 72 -3.19 17.85 -1.31
CA LEU A 72 -3.89 18.15 -2.57
C LEU A 72 -5.33 17.62 -2.54
N TRP A 73 -5.56 16.46 -1.94
CA TRP A 73 -6.91 15.93 -1.70
C TRP A 73 -7.75 16.84 -0.80
N ILE A 74 -7.17 17.37 0.29
CA ILE A 74 -7.86 18.32 1.18
C ILE A 74 -8.27 19.58 0.40
N TYR A 75 -7.38 20.11 -0.45
CA TYR A 75 -7.71 21.28 -1.26
C TYR A 75 -8.86 21.01 -2.25
N LEU A 76 -8.82 19.87 -2.95
CA LEU A 76 -9.87 19.50 -3.90
C LEU A 76 -11.22 19.23 -3.20
N SER A 77 -11.23 18.57 -2.05
CA SER A 77 -12.45 18.31 -1.29
C SER A 77 -13.08 19.60 -0.74
N LEU A 78 -12.27 20.55 -0.26
CA LEU A 78 -12.74 21.90 0.11
C LEU A 78 -13.32 22.64 -1.10
N GLY A 79 -12.68 22.55 -2.26
CA GLY A 79 -13.19 23.11 -3.52
C GLY A 79 -14.54 22.51 -3.92
N LEU A 80 -14.68 21.19 -3.86
CA LEU A 80 -15.94 20.48 -4.14
C LEU A 80 -17.05 20.89 -3.17
N GLY A 81 -16.76 20.95 -1.87
CA GLY A 81 -17.70 21.42 -0.85
C GLY A 81 -18.14 22.86 -1.10
N GLY A 82 -17.18 23.75 -1.40
CA GLY A 82 -17.42 25.17 -1.67
C GLY A 82 -18.24 25.42 -2.95
N SER A 83 -17.92 24.73 -4.04
CA SER A 83 -18.68 24.84 -5.31
C SER A 83 -20.13 24.40 -5.13
N THR A 84 -20.35 23.35 -4.34
CA THR A 84 -21.68 22.83 -4.01
C THR A 84 -22.48 23.81 -3.17
N MET A 85 -21.88 24.38 -2.11
CA MET A 85 -22.54 25.41 -1.30
C MET A 85 -22.90 26.64 -2.12
N ALA A 86 -22.02 27.08 -3.02
CA ALA A 86 -22.28 28.22 -3.89
C ALA A 86 -23.45 27.95 -4.84
N ALA A 87 -23.52 26.75 -5.44
CA ALA A 87 -24.63 26.35 -6.31
C ALA A 87 -25.98 26.35 -5.56
N PHE A 88 -26.03 25.79 -4.35
CA PHE A 88 -27.24 25.83 -3.52
C PHE A 88 -27.60 27.26 -3.09
N GLY A 89 -26.60 28.10 -2.76
CA GLY A 89 -26.84 29.53 -2.48
C GLY A 89 -27.52 30.25 -3.66
N ASP A 90 -27.05 30.01 -4.88
CA ASP A 90 -27.64 30.57 -6.10
C ASP A 90 -29.09 30.05 -6.31
N ILE A 91 -29.35 28.76 -6.08
CA ILE A 91 -30.70 28.17 -6.18
C ILE A 91 -31.65 28.80 -5.14
N ALA A 92 -31.21 28.96 -3.89
CA ALA A 92 -31.99 29.58 -2.83
C ALA A 92 -32.39 31.02 -3.15
N GLN A 93 -31.51 31.78 -3.81
CA GLN A 93 -31.78 33.15 -4.26
C GLN A 93 -32.91 33.22 -5.30
N VAL A 94 -33.10 32.19 -6.11
CA VAL A 94 -34.23 32.12 -7.05
C VAL A 94 -35.52 31.78 -6.32
N VAL A 95 -35.46 30.80 -5.42
CA VAL A 95 -36.63 30.29 -4.69
C VAL A 95 -37.19 31.32 -3.69
N LYS A 96 -36.37 32.24 -3.18
CA LYS A 96 -36.80 33.26 -2.19
C LYS A 96 -38.02 34.08 -2.64
N TRP A 97 -38.15 34.37 -3.94
CA TRP A 97 -39.28 35.15 -4.46
C TRP A 97 -40.58 34.39 -4.49
N LYS A 98 -40.50 33.10 -4.79
CA LYS A 98 -41.65 32.21 -4.70
C LYS A 98 -42.13 32.08 -3.26
N ILE A 99 -41.20 31.99 -2.31
CA ILE A 99 -41.54 31.98 -0.88
C ILE A 99 -42.23 33.28 -0.49
N LEU A 100 -41.70 34.45 -0.90
CA LEU A 100 -42.30 35.76 -0.63
C LEU A 100 -43.71 35.90 -1.21
N ALA A 101 -43.93 35.41 -2.44
CA ALA A 101 -45.22 35.48 -3.11
C ALA A 101 -46.28 34.52 -2.54
N SER A 102 -45.87 33.47 -1.82
CA SER A 102 -46.75 32.39 -1.36
C SER A 102 -47.63 32.75 -0.15
N GLY A 103 -47.40 33.88 0.54
CA GLY A 103 -48.30 34.33 1.61
C GLY A 103 -47.82 35.53 2.46
N LYS A 104 -48.69 35.99 3.37
CA LYS A 104 -48.47 37.16 4.25
C LYS A 104 -47.32 36.97 5.25
N SER A 105 -46.19 37.64 5.10
CA SER A 105 -45.00 37.41 5.93
C SER A 105 -44.75 38.56 6.89
N THR A 106 -44.20 38.27 8.07
CA THR A 106 -43.78 39.33 9.02
C THR A 106 -42.51 40.03 8.50
N LEU A 107 -42.27 41.28 8.90
CA LEU A 107 -41.06 42.01 8.49
C LEU A 107 -39.75 41.25 8.81
N VAL A 108 -39.71 40.56 9.95
CA VAL A 108 -38.57 39.71 10.34
C VAL A 108 -38.40 38.54 9.37
N GLN A 109 -39.49 37.87 8.98
CA GLN A 109 -39.47 36.80 7.98
C GLN A 109 -39.04 37.33 6.62
N VAL A 110 -39.57 38.47 6.16
CA VAL A 110 -39.18 39.08 4.87
C VAL A 110 -37.68 39.41 4.84
N ASN A 111 -37.14 40.01 5.89
CA ASN A 111 -35.70 40.30 5.97
C ASN A 111 -34.83 39.03 5.98
N LEU A 112 -35.28 37.97 6.67
CA LEU A 112 -34.59 36.67 6.67
C LEU A 112 -34.67 35.97 5.30
N ILE A 113 -35.81 36.06 4.61
CA ILE A 113 -36.03 35.51 3.27
C ILE A 113 -35.14 36.23 2.24
N LEU A 114 -35.03 37.56 2.32
CA LEU A 114 -34.12 38.32 1.44
C LEU A 114 -32.64 37.94 1.64
N ARG A 115 -32.27 37.41 2.82
CA ARG A 115 -30.91 36.96 3.17
C ARG A 115 -30.70 35.45 3.05
N LEU A 116 -31.53 34.75 2.26
CA LEU A 116 -31.44 33.30 2.03
C LEU A 116 -30.14 32.81 1.35
N SER A 117 -29.20 33.69 1.00
CA SER A 117 -27.86 33.27 0.56
C SER A 117 -26.99 32.81 1.72
N ASP A 118 -27.26 33.27 2.94
CA ASP A 118 -26.50 32.89 4.12
C ASP A 118 -27.15 31.66 4.79
N PRO A 119 -26.44 30.54 4.96
CA PRO A 119 -26.94 29.35 5.66
C PRO A 119 -27.45 29.67 7.08
N LYS A 120 -26.88 30.68 7.76
CA LYS A 120 -27.34 31.10 9.10
C LYS A 120 -28.74 31.71 9.07
N SER A 121 -29.13 32.33 7.96
CA SER A 121 -30.47 32.88 7.77
C SER A 121 -31.54 31.79 7.72
N PHE A 122 -31.24 30.62 7.15
CA PHE A 122 -32.18 29.49 7.10
C PHE A 122 -32.56 28.97 8.48
N SER A 123 -31.59 28.83 9.39
CA SER A 123 -31.86 28.36 10.76
C SER A 123 -32.71 29.35 11.55
N LYS A 124 -32.41 30.65 11.41
CA LYS A 124 -33.21 31.73 11.98
C LYS A 124 -34.62 31.80 11.37
N LEU A 125 -34.74 31.58 10.07
CA LEU A 125 -36.03 31.55 9.37
C LEU A 125 -36.87 30.33 9.78
N ALA A 126 -36.26 29.16 9.93
CA ALA A 126 -36.94 27.94 10.38
C ALA A 126 -37.53 28.13 11.80
N SER A 127 -36.72 28.62 12.73
CA SER A 127 -37.16 28.88 14.11
C SER A 127 -38.23 29.98 14.19
N ALA A 128 -38.11 31.06 13.42
CA ALA A 128 -39.13 32.11 13.34
C ALA A 128 -40.45 31.61 12.69
N SER A 129 -40.35 30.78 11.66
CA SER A 129 -41.52 30.21 10.95
C SER A 129 -42.26 29.18 11.78
N PHE A 130 -41.54 28.40 12.59
CA PHE A 130 -42.12 27.47 13.55
C PHE A 130 -42.96 28.19 14.61
N LYS A 131 -42.43 29.28 15.19
CA LYS A 131 -43.17 30.12 16.14
C LYS A 131 -44.42 30.77 15.52
N SER A 132 -44.35 31.10 14.22
CA SER A 132 -45.44 31.74 13.47
C SER A 132 -46.48 30.76 12.89
N ARG A 133 -46.48 29.48 13.31
CA ARG A 133 -47.37 28.39 12.81
C ARG A 133 -47.30 28.10 11.30
N ARG A 134 -46.22 28.50 10.62
CA ARG A 134 -45.96 28.18 9.21
C ARG A 134 -45.13 26.92 9.09
N PHE A 135 -45.72 25.79 9.46
CA PHE A 135 -45.02 24.50 9.57
C PHE A 135 -44.38 24.05 8.25
N LEU A 136 -45.06 24.23 7.11
CA LEU A 136 -44.52 23.84 5.79
C LEU A 136 -43.24 24.60 5.42
N LEU A 137 -43.19 25.91 5.68
CA LEU A 137 -42.00 26.72 5.41
C LEU A 137 -40.85 26.36 6.35
N SER A 138 -41.16 26.09 7.63
CA SER A 138 -40.18 25.61 8.59
C SER A 138 -39.59 24.26 8.16
N LEU A 139 -40.43 23.30 7.78
CA LEU A 139 -40.01 21.98 7.31
C LEU A 139 -39.12 22.09 6.06
N ALA A 140 -39.49 22.95 5.10
CA ALA A 140 -38.68 23.20 3.90
C ALA A 140 -37.30 23.79 4.24
N CYS A 141 -37.22 24.73 5.20
CA CYS A 141 -35.95 25.29 5.66
C CYS A 141 -35.08 24.22 6.36
N PHE A 142 -35.68 23.39 7.21
CA PHE A 142 -34.97 22.28 7.86
C PHE A 142 -34.48 21.24 6.83
N ALA A 143 -35.33 20.85 5.88
CA ALA A 143 -34.95 19.96 4.79
C ALA A 143 -33.79 20.53 3.96
N TRP A 144 -33.81 21.84 3.68
CA TRP A 144 -32.72 22.51 2.97
C TRP A 144 -31.39 22.47 3.73
N ILE A 145 -31.41 22.76 5.04
CA ILE A 145 -30.21 22.64 5.90
C ILE A 145 -29.71 21.20 5.91
N LEU A 146 -30.61 20.22 5.99
CA LEU A 146 -30.25 18.81 5.96
C LEU A 146 -29.59 18.41 4.64
N VAL A 147 -30.09 18.88 3.50
CA VAL A 147 -29.46 18.67 2.19
C VAL A 147 -28.04 19.26 2.16
N LEU A 148 -27.86 20.49 2.66
CA LEU A 148 -26.53 21.11 2.75
C LEU A 148 -25.59 20.30 3.62
N LEU A 149 -26.06 19.86 4.79
CA LEU A 149 -25.27 19.06 5.74
C LEU A 149 -24.88 17.71 5.15
N VAL A 150 -25.86 16.94 4.65
CA VAL A 150 -25.64 15.62 4.04
C VAL A 150 -24.65 15.74 2.88
N THR A 151 -24.78 16.77 2.05
CA THR A 151 -23.86 16.97 0.92
C THR A 151 -22.43 17.23 1.38
N GLN A 152 -22.22 18.02 2.44
CA GLN A 152 -20.87 18.23 2.99
C GLN A 152 -20.30 16.96 3.64
N VAL A 153 -21.14 16.17 4.32
CA VAL A 153 -20.73 14.88 4.87
C VAL A 153 -20.31 13.93 3.74
N CYS A 154 -21.08 13.84 2.65
CA CYS A 154 -20.71 13.04 1.48
C CYS A 154 -19.37 13.48 0.88
N VAL A 155 -19.09 14.79 0.79
CA VAL A 155 -17.79 15.29 0.32
C VAL A 155 -16.65 14.88 1.27
N GLY A 156 -16.88 14.92 2.59
CA GLY A 156 -15.90 14.46 3.57
C GLY A 156 -15.64 12.95 3.50
N LEU A 157 -16.69 12.15 3.29
CA LEU A 157 -16.60 10.69 3.14
C LEU A 157 -15.84 10.27 1.87
N LEU A 158 -15.68 11.13 0.86
CA LEU A 158 -14.81 10.81 -0.26
C LEU A 158 -13.36 10.54 0.19
N GLY A 159 -12.94 11.10 1.32
CA GLY A 159 -11.62 10.86 1.90
C GLY A 159 -11.45 9.46 2.52
N THR A 160 -12.52 8.70 2.70
CA THR A 160 -12.46 7.33 3.22
C THR A 160 -12.50 6.26 2.12
N PHE A 161 -12.78 6.63 0.87
CA PHE A 161 -12.83 5.68 -0.25
C PHE A 161 -11.45 5.34 -0.83
N TYR A 162 -10.39 5.80 -0.20
CA TYR A 162 -9.04 5.37 -0.51
C TYR A 162 -8.37 4.81 0.74
N GLU A 163 -7.64 3.73 0.57
CA GLU A 163 -6.81 3.12 1.58
C GLU A 163 -5.36 3.05 1.05
N MET A 164 -4.41 3.36 1.92
CA MET A 164 -2.98 3.19 1.62
C MET A 164 -2.53 1.86 2.20
N ASN A 165 -2.65 0.82 1.41
CA ASN A 165 -2.26 -0.52 1.80
C ASN A 165 -0.76 -0.71 1.61
N THR A 166 -0.06 -1.10 2.67
CA THR A 166 1.32 -1.59 2.56
C THR A 166 1.27 -2.97 1.93
N VAL A 167 1.64 -3.07 0.66
CA VAL A 167 1.75 -4.37 -0.01
C VAL A 167 3.11 -4.95 0.35
N ALA A 168 3.17 -6.26 0.59
CA ALA A 168 4.41 -7.01 0.85
C ALA A 168 5.36 -7.07 -0.37
N MET A 169 5.19 -6.19 -1.35
CA MET A 169 6.14 -5.98 -2.43
C MET A 169 7.29 -5.16 -1.87
N VAL A 170 8.47 -5.77 -1.90
CA VAL A 170 9.69 -5.18 -1.37
C VAL A 170 10.35 -4.38 -2.49
N HIS A 171 10.38 -3.06 -2.36
CA HIS A 171 11.22 -2.23 -3.22
C HIS A 171 12.63 -2.17 -2.62
N PHE A 172 13.65 -2.42 -3.44
CA PHE A 172 15.04 -2.38 -3.02
C PHE A 172 15.65 -1.00 -3.28
N THR A 173 16.09 -0.33 -2.22
CA THR A 173 16.81 0.94 -2.29
C THR A 173 18.20 0.78 -1.71
N HIS A 174 19.21 1.51 -2.20
CA HIS A 174 20.53 1.48 -1.58
C HIS A 174 20.49 2.07 -0.15
N GLY A 175 21.02 1.33 0.82
CA GLY A 175 21.02 1.73 2.21
C GLY A 175 21.81 0.78 3.11
N LEU A 176 21.80 1.03 4.42
CA LEU A 176 22.36 0.13 5.41
C LEU A 176 21.45 -1.09 5.58
N VAL A 177 22.03 -2.28 5.46
CA VAL A 177 21.38 -3.58 5.62
C VAL A 177 22.24 -4.48 6.50
N ASN A 178 21.57 -5.40 7.18
CA ASN A 178 22.21 -6.47 7.92
C ASN A 178 22.44 -7.63 6.97
N ILE A 179 23.69 -8.05 6.87
CA ILE A 179 24.09 -9.27 6.17
C ILE A 179 24.80 -10.19 7.15
N THR A 180 24.78 -11.49 6.87
CA THR A 180 25.51 -12.45 7.69
C THR A 180 27.01 -12.37 7.44
N ASP A 181 27.78 -12.42 8.53
CA ASP A 181 29.23 -12.45 8.47
C ASP A 181 29.74 -13.84 8.04
N MET A 182 30.02 -14.00 6.75
CA MET A 182 30.47 -15.26 6.16
C MET A 182 31.97 -15.54 6.34
N ARG A 183 32.69 -14.78 7.18
CA ARG A 183 34.15 -14.96 7.36
C ARG A 183 34.53 -16.25 8.08
N ASN A 184 33.73 -16.65 9.07
CA ASN A 184 33.93 -17.86 9.88
C ASN A 184 32.55 -18.42 10.25
N PHE A 185 32.45 -19.70 10.59
CA PHE A 185 31.24 -20.25 11.21
C PHE A 185 31.23 -19.98 12.71
N TYR A 186 30.36 -19.09 13.15
CA TYR A 186 30.17 -18.75 14.56
C TYR A 186 29.07 -19.63 15.21
N PRO A 187 29.17 -19.97 16.51
CA PRO A 187 28.07 -20.56 17.27
C PRO A 187 26.86 -19.61 17.40
N ASP A 188 25.65 -20.17 17.45
CA ASP A 188 24.35 -19.44 17.55
C ASP A 188 24.23 -18.49 18.76
N SER A 189 25.07 -18.67 19.79
CA SER A 189 25.09 -17.82 21.00
C SER A 189 26.38 -17.01 21.18
N HIS A 190 27.18 -16.85 20.13
CA HIS A 190 28.47 -16.15 20.21
C HIS A 190 28.29 -14.65 20.46
N ARG A 191 28.41 -14.23 21.73
CA ARG A 191 28.27 -12.82 22.14
C ARG A 191 29.51 -11.98 21.83
N ASP A 192 30.68 -12.62 21.75
CA ASP A 192 31.95 -11.95 21.56
C ASP A 192 32.31 -11.85 20.07
N LYS A 193 31.66 -10.92 19.36
CA LYS A 193 31.85 -10.67 17.91
C LYS A 193 33.31 -10.39 17.48
N GLY A 194 34.22 -10.12 18.43
CA GLY A 194 35.63 -9.83 18.17
C GLY A 194 36.58 -11.03 18.20
N ILE A 195 36.12 -12.21 18.65
CA ILE A 195 36.97 -13.40 18.79
C ILE A 195 36.66 -14.37 17.67
N GLU A 196 37.66 -14.68 16.83
CA GLU A 196 37.53 -15.70 15.78
C GLU A 196 37.45 -17.11 16.41
N PRO A 197 36.45 -17.92 16.03
CA PRO A 197 36.32 -19.28 16.53
C PRO A 197 37.44 -20.16 15.99
N GLU A 198 37.91 -21.08 16.82
CA GLU A 198 38.87 -22.10 16.40
C GLU A 198 38.33 -22.91 15.21
N TYR A 199 39.21 -23.41 14.36
CA TYR A 199 38.80 -24.13 13.14
C TYR A 199 37.96 -25.38 13.42
N SER A 200 38.30 -26.14 14.46
CA SER A 200 37.54 -27.29 14.96
C SER A 200 36.10 -26.91 15.29
N VAL A 201 35.91 -25.78 15.97
CA VAL A 201 34.58 -25.22 16.27
C VAL A 201 33.85 -24.85 14.98
N GLN A 202 34.52 -24.21 14.02
CA GLN A 202 33.89 -23.87 12.74
C GLN A 202 33.42 -25.11 11.96
N GLN A 203 34.19 -26.19 12.00
CA GLN A 203 33.83 -27.47 11.37
C GLN A 203 32.59 -28.08 12.02
N SER A 204 32.55 -28.12 13.36
CA SER A 204 31.38 -28.61 14.11
C SER A 204 30.14 -27.73 13.89
N MET A 205 30.30 -26.41 13.86
CA MET A 205 29.19 -25.48 13.60
C MET A 205 28.67 -25.59 12.17
N ALA A 206 29.56 -25.72 11.17
CA ALA A 206 29.14 -25.96 9.79
C ALA A 206 28.31 -27.24 9.66
N HIS A 207 28.72 -28.32 10.33
CA HIS A 207 27.94 -29.55 10.40
C HIS A 207 26.56 -29.31 11.03
N PHE A 208 26.52 -28.67 12.20
CA PHE A 208 25.28 -28.34 12.89
C PHE A 208 24.30 -27.52 12.02
N TYR A 209 24.80 -26.53 11.28
CA TYR A 209 23.97 -25.76 10.34
C TYR A 209 23.45 -26.60 9.18
N GLY A 210 24.22 -27.57 8.68
CA GLY A 210 23.75 -28.51 7.67
C GLY A 210 22.64 -29.43 8.19
N ASP A 211 22.75 -29.89 9.44
CA ASP A 211 21.71 -30.65 10.09
C ASP A 211 20.44 -29.82 10.31
N MET A 212 20.57 -28.56 10.75
CA MET A 212 19.45 -27.60 10.85
C MET A 212 18.74 -27.39 9.51
N ALA A 213 19.51 -27.31 8.42
CA ALA A 213 18.98 -27.12 7.06
C ALA A 213 18.11 -28.28 6.58
N THR A 214 18.10 -29.44 7.27
CA THR A 214 17.13 -30.51 7.01
C THR A 214 15.68 -30.05 7.18
N ASN A 215 15.45 -29.08 8.07
CA ASN A 215 14.14 -28.50 8.33
C ASN A 215 13.81 -27.33 7.39
N PHE A 216 14.77 -26.88 6.58
CA PHE A 216 14.51 -25.81 5.64
C PHE A 216 13.70 -26.37 4.47
N PRO A 217 12.62 -25.69 4.06
CA PRO A 217 12.00 -26.03 2.81
C PRO A 217 13.06 -25.89 1.71
N PHE A 218 12.95 -26.71 0.67
CA PHE A 218 13.79 -26.60 -0.51
C PHE A 218 12.87 -26.42 -1.69
N GLY A 219 13.31 -25.60 -2.62
CA GLY A 219 12.46 -25.25 -3.73
C GLY A 219 12.47 -26.33 -4.82
N MET A 220 11.29 -26.78 -5.26
CA MET A 220 11.13 -27.62 -6.46
C MET A 220 10.64 -26.80 -7.67
N PRO A 221 11.31 -26.88 -8.84
CA PRO A 221 10.87 -26.19 -10.06
C PRO A 221 9.41 -26.52 -10.40
N GLY A 222 8.54 -25.51 -10.55
CA GLY A 222 7.16 -25.68 -11.03
C GLY A 222 6.04 -25.56 -9.99
N ILE A 223 6.35 -25.35 -8.70
CA ILE A 223 5.34 -25.07 -7.67
C ILE A 223 5.14 -23.55 -7.55
N SER A 224 3.91 -23.04 -7.67
CA SER A 224 3.61 -21.60 -7.73
C SER A 224 3.71 -20.86 -6.38
N ASP A 225 3.88 -21.58 -5.27
CA ASP A 225 3.96 -21.02 -3.91
C ASP A 225 5.40 -20.67 -3.48
N TYR A 226 6.30 -20.57 -4.45
CA TYR A 226 7.75 -20.44 -4.30
C TYR A 226 8.19 -19.02 -3.94
N ARG A 227 7.68 -18.49 -2.85
CA ARG A 227 8.00 -17.14 -2.36
C ARG A 227 8.60 -17.12 -0.95
N GLU A 228 9.16 -18.23 -0.50
CA GLU A 228 9.93 -18.23 0.73
C GLU A 228 11.40 -17.89 0.43
N TYR A 229 11.86 -16.82 1.07
CA TYR A 229 13.14 -16.16 0.83
C TYR A 229 14.37 -16.96 1.36
N LEU A 230 14.18 -18.23 1.74
CA LEU A 230 15.12 -19.05 2.52
C LEU A 230 15.66 -20.30 1.79
N LEU A 231 15.15 -20.60 0.60
CA LEU A 231 15.30 -21.92 0.00
C LEU A 231 16.60 -22.03 -0.83
N PRO A 232 17.46 -23.04 -0.59
CA PRO A 232 18.36 -23.54 -1.60
C PRO A 232 17.56 -24.04 -2.81
N GLU A 233 17.98 -23.66 -4.02
CA GLU A 233 17.29 -24.01 -5.26
C GLU A 233 18.18 -24.96 -6.09
N PRO A 234 17.63 -26.05 -6.65
CA PRO A 234 18.34 -26.82 -7.65
C PRO A 234 18.59 -25.91 -8.86
N TYR A 235 19.76 -26.03 -9.48
CA TYR A 235 20.09 -25.27 -10.69
C TYR A 235 19.01 -25.54 -11.76
N PRO A 236 18.53 -24.52 -12.52
CA PRO A 236 17.32 -24.60 -13.36
C PRO A 236 17.37 -25.54 -14.57
N ASN A 237 18.29 -26.51 -14.58
CA ASN A 237 18.39 -27.56 -15.57
C ASN A 237 17.90 -28.88 -14.96
N THR A 238 16.94 -29.56 -15.60
CA THR A 238 16.22 -30.73 -15.06
C THR A 238 17.11 -31.92 -14.68
N ASN A 239 18.34 -31.97 -15.21
CA ASN A 239 19.30 -33.06 -14.95
C ASN A 239 20.52 -32.61 -14.11
N SER A 240 20.50 -31.38 -13.58
CA SER A 240 21.63 -30.85 -12.83
C SER A 240 21.58 -31.23 -11.36
N THR A 241 22.69 -31.73 -10.82
CA THR A 241 22.92 -31.97 -9.38
C THR A 241 23.47 -30.73 -8.66
N GLN A 242 23.64 -29.62 -9.39
CA GLN A 242 24.14 -28.36 -8.86
C GLN A 242 23.06 -27.62 -8.09
N TRP A 243 23.48 -26.89 -7.07
CA TRP A 243 22.61 -26.06 -6.23
C TRP A 243 23.01 -24.59 -6.33
N ILE A 244 22.04 -23.69 -6.21
CA ILE A 244 22.27 -22.26 -6.06
C ILE A 244 21.63 -21.81 -4.76
N TYR A 245 22.38 -21.05 -3.98
CA TYR A 245 21.87 -20.30 -2.86
C TYR A 245 21.94 -18.80 -3.14
N TYR A 246 20.90 -18.06 -2.78
CA TYR A 246 20.85 -16.61 -2.89
C TYR A 246 20.87 -16.00 -1.50
N PHE A 247 21.81 -15.07 -1.27
CA PHE A 247 21.97 -14.43 0.02
C PHE A 247 20.84 -13.47 0.31
N GLN A 248 20.52 -13.35 1.59
CA GLN A 248 19.54 -12.44 2.11
C GLN A 248 20.19 -11.15 2.61
N GLU A 249 19.47 -10.05 2.44
CA GLU A 249 19.78 -8.78 3.08
C GLU A 249 18.57 -8.37 3.89
N ALA A 250 18.78 -8.12 5.18
CA ALA A 250 17.72 -7.79 6.12
C ALA A 250 17.82 -6.33 6.54
N TYR A 251 16.70 -5.62 6.54
CA TYR A 251 16.56 -4.32 7.14
C TYR A 251 15.66 -4.41 8.36
N SER A 252 16.19 -4.01 9.51
CA SER A 252 15.43 -3.99 10.76
C SER A 252 15.12 -2.54 11.12
N TYR A 253 13.85 -2.23 11.38
CA TYR A 253 13.49 -0.93 11.95
C TYR A 253 12.58 -1.09 13.15
N GLU A 254 12.73 -0.18 14.11
CA GLU A 254 11.93 -0.15 15.32
C GLU A 254 10.53 0.39 15.00
N ARG A 255 9.51 -0.36 15.40
CA ARG A 255 8.12 0.07 15.28
C ARG A 255 7.82 1.06 16.41
N LEU A 256 7.16 2.17 16.06
CA LEU A 256 6.53 3.07 17.04
C LEU A 256 5.55 2.26 17.91
N GLY A 257 5.91 2.02 19.18
CA GLY A 257 5.17 1.17 20.11
C GLY A 257 5.93 -0.06 20.64
N GLY A 258 7.18 -0.26 20.20
CA GLY A 258 8.05 -1.35 20.64
C GLY A 258 7.97 -2.56 19.71
N GLY A 259 9.14 -3.17 19.44
CA GLY A 259 9.31 -4.33 18.56
C GLY A 259 10.04 -3.98 17.25
N PHE A 260 10.85 -4.92 16.77
CA PHE A 260 11.58 -4.80 15.51
C PHE A 260 10.80 -5.50 14.39
N ILE A 261 10.68 -4.84 13.24
CA ILE A 261 10.21 -5.48 12.01
C ILE A 261 11.45 -5.80 11.19
N HIS A 262 11.68 -7.09 10.94
CA HIS A 262 12.72 -7.59 10.05
C HIS A 262 12.14 -7.74 8.65
N LEU A 263 12.54 -6.84 7.75
CA LEU A 263 12.27 -6.97 6.33
C LEU A 263 13.48 -7.65 5.70
N GLY A 264 13.36 -8.94 5.38
CA GLY A 264 14.39 -9.69 4.64
C GLY A 264 13.99 -9.80 3.17
N GLY A 265 14.96 -9.67 2.26
CA GLY A 265 14.74 -9.88 0.83
C GLY A 265 15.83 -10.72 0.18
N LYS A 266 15.44 -11.61 -0.73
CA LYS A 266 16.35 -12.35 -1.62
C LYS A 266 17.08 -11.35 -2.51
N THR A 267 18.41 -11.36 -2.48
CA THR A 267 19.22 -10.47 -3.32
C THR A 267 19.69 -11.16 -4.59
N ASN A 268 20.33 -10.40 -5.48
CA ASN A 268 20.99 -10.97 -6.65
C ASN A 268 22.35 -11.62 -6.32
N ARG A 269 22.82 -11.55 -5.06
CA ARG A 269 24.04 -12.22 -4.61
C ARG A 269 23.77 -13.71 -4.48
N SER A 270 24.59 -14.52 -5.14
CA SER A 270 24.39 -15.97 -5.12
C SER A 270 25.69 -16.76 -5.12
N VAL A 271 25.62 -17.99 -4.64
CA VAL A 271 26.71 -18.95 -4.68
C VAL A 271 26.22 -20.24 -5.30
N LYS A 272 27.08 -20.85 -6.12
CA LYS A 272 26.81 -22.11 -6.81
C LYS A 272 27.60 -23.24 -6.16
N ILE A 273 26.92 -24.33 -5.84
CA ILE A 273 27.51 -25.54 -5.28
C ILE A 273 27.50 -26.59 -6.39
N THR A 274 28.68 -27.13 -6.71
CA THR A 274 28.87 -28.13 -7.76
C THR A 274 29.47 -29.40 -7.16
N PRO A 275 28.62 -30.41 -6.88
CA PRO A 275 29.08 -31.74 -6.49
C PRO A 275 29.44 -32.58 -7.73
N GLN A 276 30.45 -33.43 -7.60
CA GLN A 276 30.83 -34.45 -8.58
C GLN A 276 31.25 -35.72 -7.84
N CYS A 277 30.61 -36.85 -8.12
CA CYS A 277 30.89 -38.12 -7.44
C CYS A 277 31.24 -39.24 -8.40
N GLU A 278 32.22 -40.06 -8.02
CA GLU A 278 32.55 -41.32 -8.68
C GLU A 278 32.10 -42.49 -7.79
N TYR A 279 31.33 -43.42 -8.37
CA TYR A 279 30.92 -44.65 -7.69
C TYR A 279 31.99 -45.72 -7.81
N CYS A 280 32.31 -46.38 -6.70
CA CYS A 280 33.14 -47.58 -6.70
C CYS A 280 32.48 -48.67 -5.85
N PRO A 281 32.35 -49.90 -6.34
CA PRO A 281 31.80 -50.98 -5.55
C PRO A 281 32.79 -51.39 -4.46
N ILE A 282 32.27 -51.65 -3.27
CA ILE A 282 33.02 -52.35 -2.22
C ILE A 282 33.02 -53.83 -2.61
N VAL A 283 34.21 -54.44 -2.73
CA VAL A 283 34.38 -55.84 -3.16
C VAL A 283 34.76 -56.77 -2.01
N GLY A 284 35.37 -56.27 -0.94
CA GLY A 284 35.72 -57.04 0.26
C GLY A 284 35.35 -56.28 1.54
N GLY A 285 34.96 -57.01 2.60
CA GLY A 285 34.46 -56.41 3.84
C GLY A 285 33.19 -55.59 3.59
N GLN A 286 32.16 -56.19 2.98
CA GLN A 286 30.93 -55.48 2.58
C GLN A 286 29.83 -55.51 3.65
N TYR A 287 29.87 -56.47 4.58
CA TYR A 287 28.79 -56.73 5.54
C TYR A 287 29.00 -56.07 6.90
N SER A 288 30.16 -55.44 7.11
CA SER A 288 30.44 -54.68 8.32
C SER A 288 30.35 -55.53 9.58
N GLY A 289 30.82 -56.78 9.49
CA GLY A 289 30.83 -57.72 10.61
C GLY A 289 31.88 -57.33 11.67
N MET A 290 31.76 -57.88 12.88
CA MET A 290 32.74 -57.64 13.97
C MET A 290 34.16 -58.10 13.62
N GLU A 291 34.32 -58.98 12.63
CA GLU A 291 35.61 -59.49 12.15
C GLU A 291 36.14 -58.73 10.91
N ASP A 292 35.33 -57.85 10.31
CA ASP A 292 35.71 -57.07 9.13
C ASP A 292 36.52 -55.84 9.54
N THR A 293 37.84 -55.98 9.64
CA THR A 293 38.75 -54.87 9.97
C THR A 293 39.17 -54.03 8.76
N ASN A 294 39.04 -54.59 7.55
CA ASN A 294 39.50 -53.97 6.30
C ASN A 294 38.42 -53.99 5.22
N ILE A 295 38.28 -52.87 4.51
CA ILE A 295 37.34 -52.70 3.39
C ILE A 295 38.14 -52.66 2.09
N THR A 296 37.81 -53.50 1.11
CA THR A 296 38.45 -53.47 -0.21
C THR A 296 37.50 -52.85 -1.23
N ILE A 297 37.93 -51.80 -1.94
CA ILE A 297 37.15 -51.07 -2.93
C ILE A 297 37.77 -51.26 -4.30
N SER A 298 36.96 -51.42 -5.34
CA SER A 298 37.45 -51.45 -6.73
C SER A 298 37.43 -50.04 -7.34
N MET A 299 38.58 -49.36 -7.38
CA MET A 299 38.72 -48.04 -8.01
C MET A 299 39.48 -48.17 -9.34
N GLY A 300 38.85 -47.81 -10.46
CA GLY A 300 39.48 -47.87 -11.78
C GLY A 300 40.03 -49.27 -12.14
N GLY A 301 39.36 -50.34 -11.70
CA GLY A 301 39.78 -51.73 -11.92
C GLY A 301 40.92 -52.21 -11.01
N LYS A 302 41.38 -51.40 -10.06
CA LYS A 302 42.35 -51.79 -9.02
C LYS A 302 41.67 -51.92 -7.68
N ASN A 303 42.00 -52.98 -6.95
CA ASN A 303 41.52 -53.18 -5.60
C ASN A 303 42.38 -52.38 -4.62
N VAL A 304 41.76 -51.46 -3.89
CA VAL A 304 42.38 -50.63 -2.87
C VAL A 304 41.81 -51.04 -1.52
N THR A 305 42.68 -51.43 -0.60
CA THR A 305 42.29 -51.80 0.76
C THR A 305 42.35 -50.58 1.68
N ILE A 306 41.28 -50.35 2.43
CA ILE A 306 41.11 -49.36 3.48
C ILE A 306 41.12 -50.09 4.81
N ASP A 307 42.13 -49.84 5.62
CA ASP A 307 42.43 -50.50 6.90
C ASP A 307 42.27 -49.57 8.12
N TRP A 308 41.88 -48.32 7.88
CA TRP A 308 41.86 -47.27 8.89
C TRP A 308 40.45 -46.91 9.37
N ILE A 309 39.40 -47.51 8.81
CA ILE A 309 38.03 -47.36 9.31
C ILE A 309 37.78 -48.49 10.30
N LEU A 310 37.94 -48.19 11.58
CA LEU A 310 37.59 -49.10 12.67
C LEU A 310 36.11 -48.92 13.01
N ASP A 311 35.38 -50.03 13.19
CA ASP A 311 33.98 -50.06 13.61
C ASP A 311 33.01 -49.24 12.73
N TRP A 312 33.01 -49.49 11.42
CA TRP A 312 31.97 -48.95 10.55
C TRP A 312 30.61 -49.62 10.86
N PRO A 313 29.51 -48.86 10.86
CA PRO A 313 28.20 -49.39 11.26
C PRO A 313 27.48 -50.14 10.13
N THR A 314 26.75 -51.20 10.50
CA THR A 314 25.65 -51.72 9.68
C THR A 314 24.49 -50.72 9.67
N ALA A 315 23.67 -50.78 8.63
CA ALA A 315 22.47 -49.98 8.46
C ALA A 315 22.62 -48.44 8.41
N ALA A 316 23.81 -47.89 8.22
CA ALA A 316 24.05 -46.44 8.22
C ALA A 316 24.95 -45.97 7.06
N THR A 317 24.78 -44.71 6.68
CA THR A 317 25.65 -44.03 5.71
C THR A 317 26.71 -43.25 6.47
N THR A 318 27.98 -43.53 6.18
CA THR A 318 29.11 -42.81 6.78
C THR A 318 29.68 -41.83 5.78
N TYR A 319 29.67 -40.55 6.12
CA TYR A 319 30.33 -39.50 5.35
C TYR A 319 31.65 -39.18 6.02
N LEU A 320 32.73 -39.19 5.26
CA LEU A 320 34.06 -38.98 5.76
C LEU A 320 34.76 -37.88 4.99
N ASN A 321 35.35 -36.94 5.73
CA ASN A 321 36.28 -35.98 5.18
C ASN A 321 37.73 -36.50 5.35
N PRO A 322 38.43 -36.81 4.25
CA PRO A 322 39.78 -37.35 4.32
C PRO A 322 40.86 -36.30 4.64
N SER A 323 40.49 -35.01 4.77
CA SER A 323 41.39 -33.85 4.89
C SER A 323 41.07 -32.95 6.09
N GLY A 324 40.60 -33.52 7.19
CA GLY A 324 40.19 -32.84 8.42
C GLY A 324 41.28 -32.16 9.26
N GLY A 325 42.37 -31.64 8.69
CA GLY A 325 43.44 -31.07 9.52
C GLY A 325 44.41 -30.07 8.87
N SER A 326 45.40 -30.51 8.08
CA SER A 326 46.65 -29.72 8.07
C SER A 326 47.61 -29.90 6.88
N SER A 327 47.21 -30.52 5.75
CA SER A 327 48.10 -30.59 4.57
C SER A 327 47.44 -30.14 3.28
N ALA A 328 47.90 -28.98 2.80
CA ALA A 328 47.52 -28.32 1.55
C ALA A 328 47.76 -29.17 0.27
N THR A 329 48.40 -30.33 0.38
CA THR A 329 48.73 -31.22 -0.74
C THR A 329 47.63 -32.22 -1.10
N LYS A 330 46.53 -32.30 -0.32
CA LYS A 330 45.40 -33.23 -0.57
C LYS A 330 44.05 -32.56 -0.84
N THR A 331 44.01 -31.24 -1.00
CA THR A 331 42.77 -30.51 -1.31
C THR A 331 42.48 -30.58 -2.81
N CYS A 332 41.20 -30.62 -3.19
CA CYS A 332 40.77 -30.63 -4.59
C CYS A 332 40.77 -29.23 -5.24
N GLY A 333 41.46 -28.26 -4.63
CA GLY A 333 41.52 -26.86 -5.05
C GLY A 333 41.01 -25.90 -3.97
N PRO A 334 41.13 -24.58 -4.21
CA PRO A 334 40.52 -23.58 -3.33
C PRO A 334 38.99 -23.73 -3.38
N ARG A 335 38.32 -23.65 -2.22
CA ARG A 335 36.85 -23.79 -2.10
C ARG A 335 36.27 -25.16 -2.45
N CYS A 336 37.11 -26.19 -2.47
CA CYS A 336 36.73 -27.55 -2.74
C CYS A 336 37.01 -28.47 -1.55
N SER A 337 36.07 -29.34 -1.21
CA SER A 337 36.24 -30.41 -0.23
C SER A 337 35.96 -31.77 -0.84
N ARG A 338 36.71 -32.79 -0.40
CA ARG A 338 36.46 -34.19 -0.74
C ARG A 338 35.63 -34.85 0.34
N ILE A 339 34.66 -35.67 -0.05
CA ILE A 339 33.85 -36.46 0.85
C ILE A 339 33.80 -37.89 0.32
N TYR A 340 34.11 -38.83 1.20
CA TYR A 340 33.94 -40.25 0.95
C TYR A 340 32.64 -40.71 1.60
N ILE A 341 31.82 -41.42 0.84
CA ILE A 341 30.56 -41.97 1.33
C ILE A 341 30.68 -43.48 1.36
N PHE A 342 30.43 -44.08 2.52
CA PHE A 342 30.45 -45.52 2.72
C PHE A 342 29.05 -46.01 3.11
N GLN A 343 28.61 -47.08 2.45
CA GLN A 343 27.36 -47.76 2.76
C GLN A 343 27.57 -49.27 2.73
N SER A 344 27.42 -49.90 3.89
CA SER A 344 27.48 -51.36 4.07
C SER A 344 26.32 -52.06 3.39
N VAL A 345 26.51 -53.36 3.13
CA VAL A 345 25.42 -54.25 2.76
C VAL A 345 24.57 -54.51 3.99
N ASP A 346 23.29 -54.18 3.90
CA ASP A 346 22.32 -54.50 4.93
C ASP A 346 21.01 -55.01 4.30
N LYS A 347 20.53 -56.14 4.82
CA LYS A 347 19.27 -56.77 4.39
C LYS A 347 18.03 -56.04 4.91
N THR A 348 18.18 -55.21 5.93
CA THR A 348 17.12 -54.40 6.54
C THR A 348 16.87 -53.09 5.79
N TRP A 349 17.72 -52.74 4.82
CA TRP A 349 17.51 -51.56 3.98
C TRP A 349 16.31 -51.76 3.06
N ASN A 350 15.64 -50.65 2.73
CA ASN A 350 14.54 -50.63 1.77
C ASN A 350 14.91 -49.68 0.63
N PRO A 351 15.26 -50.19 -0.56
CA PRO A 351 15.37 -51.61 -0.92
C PRO A 351 16.62 -52.29 -0.33
N PRO A 352 16.59 -53.63 -0.12
CA PRO A 352 17.74 -54.36 0.41
C PRO A 352 18.89 -54.34 -0.58
N SER A 353 20.11 -54.16 -0.07
CA SER A 353 21.31 -54.09 -0.92
C SER A 353 21.97 -55.45 -1.07
N SER A 354 22.46 -55.77 -2.26
CA SER A 354 23.33 -56.94 -2.52
C SER A 354 24.82 -56.59 -2.48
N THR A 355 25.18 -55.32 -2.69
CA THR A 355 26.59 -54.85 -2.76
C THR A 355 26.82 -53.61 -1.90
N GLY A 356 28.03 -53.48 -1.34
CA GLY A 356 28.43 -52.27 -0.64
C GLY A 356 28.73 -51.14 -1.62
N SER A 357 28.45 -49.91 -1.22
CA SER A 357 28.69 -48.73 -2.08
C SER A 357 29.71 -47.80 -1.46
N PHE A 358 30.67 -47.39 -2.28
CA PHE A 358 31.59 -46.30 -1.98
C PHE A 358 31.42 -45.20 -3.02
N PHE A 359 31.43 -43.95 -2.56
CA PHE A 359 31.47 -42.79 -3.44
C PHE A 359 32.63 -41.87 -3.08
N ASN A 360 33.40 -41.47 -4.09
CA ASN A 360 34.41 -40.43 -3.98
C ASN A 360 33.84 -39.13 -4.56
N CYS A 361 33.40 -38.24 -3.67
CA CYS A 361 32.77 -36.99 -4.04
C CYS A 361 33.73 -35.80 -3.88
N THR A 362 33.67 -34.88 -4.82
CA THR A 362 34.28 -33.56 -4.76
C THR A 362 33.16 -32.53 -4.79
N ILE A 363 33.12 -31.66 -3.78
CA ILE A 363 32.13 -30.58 -3.68
C ILE A 363 32.88 -29.26 -3.80
N THR A 364 32.52 -28.46 -4.80
CA THR A 364 33.11 -27.13 -5.03
C THR A 364 32.06 -26.05 -4.81
N VAL A 365 32.43 -25.01 -4.07
CA VAL A 365 31.58 -23.84 -3.80
C VAL A 365 32.15 -22.64 -4.56
N SER A 366 31.36 -22.03 -5.44
CA SER A 366 31.82 -20.90 -6.25
C SER A 366 32.12 -19.66 -5.41
N GLN A 367 32.77 -18.67 -6.02
CA GLN A 367 32.75 -17.31 -5.47
C GLN A 367 31.31 -16.76 -5.45
N VAL A 368 31.06 -15.79 -4.57
CA VAL A 368 29.76 -15.10 -4.50
C VAL A 368 29.62 -14.23 -5.75
N GLN A 369 28.65 -14.59 -6.59
CA GLN A 369 28.30 -13.82 -7.78
C GLN A 369 27.59 -12.53 -7.35
N ASN A 370 27.78 -11.45 -8.11
CA ASN A 370 27.23 -10.12 -7.84
C ASN A 370 27.61 -9.53 -6.45
N ALA A 371 28.68 -10.03 -5.83
CA ALA A 371 29.24 -9.38 -4.65
C ALA A 371 29.75 -7.98 -5.01
N ASN A 372 29.50 -6.99 -4.15
CA ASN A 372 29.99 -5.64 -4.37
C ASN A 372 31.50 -5.61 -4.11
N PRO A 373 32.35 -5.31 -5.11
CA PRO A 373 33.81 -5.35 -4.93
C PRO A 373 34.32 -4.32 -3.92
N ARG A 374 33.53 -3.28 -3.61
CA ARG A 374 33.87 -2.29 -2.58
C ARG A 374 33.51 -2.72 -1.17
N GLN A 375 32.75 -3.81 -1.02
CA GLN A 375 32.32 -4.34 0.27
C GLN A 375 32.80 -5.79 0.42
N PRO A 376 33.98 -6.04 1.03
CA PRO A 376 34.51 -7.40 1.18
C PRO A 376 33.58 -8.33 1.96
N LEU A 377 32.74 -7.81 2.85
CA LEU A 377 31.75 -8.60 3.59
C LEU A 377 30.64 -9.18 2.69
N HIS A 378 30.48 -8.71 1.45
CA HIS A 378 29.55 -9.34 0.49
C HIS A 378 30.12 -10.63 -0.11
N SER A 379 31.40 -10.92 0.12
CA SER A 379 32.08 -12.12 -0.33
C SER A 379 32.16 -13.18 0.78
N MET A 380 32.39 -14.42 0.39
CA MET A 380 32.62 -15.53 1.32
C MET A 380 34.05 -16.03 1.12
N PRO A 381 34.93 -16.03 2.14
CA PRO A 381 36.30 -16.51 2.02
C PRO A 381 36.40 -17.98 1.63
N ASP A 382 37.54 -18.36 1.05
CA ASP A 382 37.75 -19.72 0.55
C ASP A 382 37.71 -20.77 1.65
N ARG A 383 38.18 -20.42 2.85
CA ARG A 383 38.15 -21.30 4.02
C ARG A 383 36.72 -21.67 4.41
N THR A 384 35.83 -20.69 4.57
CA THR A 384 34.40 -20.93 4.88
C THR A 384 33.76 -21.79 3.81
N ALA A 385 34.08 -21.54 2.53
CA ALA A 385 33.57 -22.29 1.41
C ALA A 385 34.01 -23.77 1.43
N VAL A 386 35.29 -24.05 1.74
CA VAL A 386 35.80 -25.41 1.93
C VAL A 386 35.11 -26.10 3.12
N THR A 387 34.96 -25.40 4.25
CA THR A 387 34.29 -25.95 5.43
C THR A 387 32.84 -26.31 5.12
N ALA A 388 32.09 -25.43 4.44
CA ALA A 388 30.72 -25.68 4.03
C ALA A 388 30.61 -26.88 3.06
N ALA A 389 31.52 -26.96 2.07
CA ALA A 389 31.58 -28.05 1.11
C ALA A 389 31.81 -29.42 1.79
N GLY A 390 32.56 -29.44 2.90
CA GLY A 390 32.91 -30.65 3.62
C GLY A 390 32.00 -31.00 4.81
N ALA A 391 31.08 -30.12 5.19
CA ALA A 391 30.38 -30.13 6.48
C ALA A 391 29.67 -31.45 6.82
N ILE A 392 29.13 -32.17 5.84
CA ILE A 392 28.40 -33.43 6.06
C ILE A 392 29.26 -34.53 6.72
N GLY A 393 30.59 -34.46 6.56
CA GLY A 393 31.53 -35.40 7.16
C GLY A 393 32.48 -34.77 8.17
N LEU A 394 32.15 -33.57 8.68
CA LEU A 394 32.94 -32.86 9.69
C LEU A 394 32.22 -32.95 11.04
N ASP A 395 32.96 -33.20 12.12
CA ASP A 395 32.44 -33.20 13.50
C ASP A 395 33.18 -32.17 14.38
N GLY A 396 34.29 -31.61 13.87
CA GLY A 396 35.17 -30.70 14.61
C GLY A 396 36.21 -31.41 15.48
N TYR A 397 36.09 -32.71 15.68
CA TYR A 397 37.12 -33.55 16.26
C TYR A 397 37.87 -34.31 15.17
N SER A 398 39.20 -34.16 15.13
CA SER A 398 40.06 -34.89 14.20
C SER A 398 40.75 -36.05 14.92
N GLU A 399 40.63 -37.26 14.39
CA GLU A 399 41.45 -38.39 14.83
C GLU A 399 42.94 -38.20 14.47
N HIS A 400 43.81 -39.09 14.96
CA HIS A 400 45.27 -39.08 14.80
C HIS A 400 45.79 -38.94 13.35
N ASN A 401 44.93 -39.07 12.34
CA ASN A 401 45.26 -38.95 10.91
C ASN A 401 44.60 -37.76 10.19
N SER A 402 44.10 -36.75 10.90
CA SER A 402 43.41 -35.61 10.27
C SER A 402 42.18 -36.02 9.47
N ARG A 403 41.43 -37.02 9.94
CA ARG A 403 40.18 -37.48 9.31
C ARG A 403 39.04 -37.24 10.27
N GLN A 404 37.89 -36.93 9.69
CA GLN A 404 36.63 -36.76 10.42
C GLN A 404 35.56 -37.54 9.67
N PHE A 405 34.62 -38.11 10.41
CA PHE A 405 33.48 -38.76 9.81
C PHE A 405 32.24 -38.58 10.68
N VAL A 406 31.09 -38.62 10.02
CA VAL A 406 29.79 -38.61 10.67
C VAL A 406 28.94 -39.73 10.10
N ARG A 407 28.13 -40.34 10.96
CA ARG A 407 27.30 -41.51 10.66
C ARG A 407 25.84 -41.14 10.75
N TYR A 408 25.12 -41.38 9.67
CA TYR A 408 23.69 -41.12 9.58
C TYR A 408 22.93 -42.44 9.40
N ARG A 409 22.04 -42.75 10.35
CA ARG A 409 21.17 -43.93 10.26
C ARG A 409 20.17 -43.79 9.11
N ASN A 410 19.73 -44.91 8.56
CA ASN A 410 18.76 -44.97 7.46
C ASN A 410 17.44 -44.21 7.71
N SER A 411 17.07 -43.95 8.97
CA SER A 411 15.90 -43.16 9.36
C SER A 411 16.08 -41.65 9.19
N SER A 412 17.32 -41.17 9.06
CA SER A 412 17.62 -39.75 8.82
C SER A 412 17.63 -39.44 7.33
N SER A 413 17.34 -38.18 6.98
CA SER A 413 17.38 -37.70 5.59
C SER A 413 18.73 -37.97 4.93
N TRP A 414 19.84 -37.80 5.66
CA TRP A 414 21.20 -37.97 5.15
C TRP A 414 21.68 -39.43 5.14
N GLY A 415 20.98 -40.33 5.82
CA GLY A 415 21.35 -41.73 5.94
C GLY A 415 20.75 -42.66 4.88
N GLN A 416 19.99 -42.13 3.93
CA GLN A 416 19.28 -42.90 2.91
C GLN A 416 20.22 -43.67 1.95
N ARG A 417 19.72 -44.78 1.39
CA ARG A 417 20.47 -45.57 0.40
C ARG A 417 20.65 -44.81 -0.90
N LEU A 418 21.89 -44.74 -1.36
CA LEU A 418 22.24 -44.12 -2.65
C LEU A 418 22.35 -45.16 -3.78
N GLY A 419 22.55 -46.45 -3.44
CA GLY A 419 22.72 -47.51 -4.43
C GLY A 419 24.05 -47.35 -5.18
N ASP A 420 23.99 -47.45 -6.50
CA ASP A 420 25.06 -47.17 -7.46
C ASP A 420 24.92 -45.78 -8.12
N SER A 421 23.92 -44.99 -7.69
CA SER A 421 23.59 -43.71 -8.30
C SER A 421 24.52 -42.59 -7.82
N THR A 422 25.47 -42.20 -8.66
CA THR A 422 26.29 -40.99 -8.45
C THR A 422 25.43 -39.73 -8.42
N HIS A 423 24.35 -39.69 -9.21
CA HIS A 423 23.43 -38.57 -9.26
C HIS A 423 22.77 -38.31 -7.89
N LEU A 424 22.32 -39.36 -7.20
CA LEU A 424 21.77 -39.22 -5.84
C LEU A 424 22.87 -38.75 -4.88
N ALA A 425 24.05 -39.39 -4.90
CA ALA A 425 25.16 -39.00 -4.03
C ALA A 425 25.51 -37.51 -4.18
N GLU A 426 25.62 -37.03 -5.42
CA GLU A 426 25.86 -35.62 -5.74
C GLU A 426 24.74 -34.71 -5.22
N LEU A 427 23.49 -35.09 -5.43
CA LEU A 427 22.34 -34.31 -4.98
C LEU A 427 22.33 -34.16 -3.45
N PHE A 428 22.63 -35.23 -2.70
CA PHE A 428 22.66 -35.20 -1.23
C PHE A 428 23.79 -34.32 -0.69
N VAL A 429 25.03 -34.53 -1.13
CA VAL A 429 26.17 -33.73 -0.62
C VAL A 429 26.09 -32.26 -1.08
N GLY A 430 25.57 -32.02 -2.29
CA GLY A 430 25.31 -30.67 -2.79
C GLY A 430 24.22 -29.95 -1.99
N LYS A 431 23.11 -30.66 -1.69
CA LYS A 431 22.02 -30.12 -0.87
C LYS A 431 22.50 -29.78 0.53
N TYR A 432 23.29 -30.66 1.15
CA TYR A 432 23.82 -30.43 2.48
C TYR A 432 24.69 -29.17 2.51
N ALA A 433 25.68 -29.05 1.61
CA ALA A 433 26.56 -27.89 1.55
C ALA A 433 25.81 -26.58 1.24
N ALA A 434 24.80 -26.61 0.36
CA ALA A 434 23.94 -25.45 0.11
C ALA A 434 23.11 -25.08 1.34
N GLY A 435 22.59 -26.10 2.05
CA GLY A 435 21.85 -25.97 3.30
C GLY A 435 22.67 -25.34 4.41
N VAL A 436 23.95 -25.73 4.57
CA VAL A 436 24.88 -25.13 5.54
C VAL A 436 24.97 -23.62 5.34
N ILE A 437 25.18 -23.18 4.09
CA ILE A 437 25.27 -21.75 3.76
C ILE A 437 23.93 -21.06 4.03
N ALA A 438 22.81 -21.70 3.69
CA ALA A 438 21.48 -21.15 3.89
C ALA A 438 21.11 -20.99 5.37
N ALA A 439 21.32 -22.03 6.17
CA ALA A 439 21.08 -22.01 7.61
C ALA A 439 21.99 -21.02 8.30
N TYR A 440 23.25 -20.93 7.86
CA TYR A 440 24.17 -19.96 8.40
C TYR A 440 23.80 -18.52 8.03
N ASP A 441 23.41 -18.25 6.79
CA ASP A 441 22.94 -16.92 6.39
C ASP A 441 21.71 -16.46 7.20
N PHE A 442 20.92 -17.41 7.70
CA PHE A 442 19.72 -17.11 8.48
C PHE A 442 19.99 -16.93 9.99
N TYR A 443 20.76 -17.83 10.59
CA TYR A 443 21.02 -17.84 12.05
C TYR A 443 22.34 -17.20 12.46
N GLY A 444 23.25 -17.00 11.51
CA GLY A 444 24.58 -16.47 11.76
C GLY A 444 24.55 -15.02 12.26
N PRO A 445 25.66 -14.55 12.86
CA PRO A 445 25.78 -13.18 13.31
C PRO A 445 25.71 -12.22 12.12
N SER A 446 24.86 -11.19 12.27
CA SER A 446 24.73 -10.14 11.27
C SER A 446 25.65 -8.95 11.54
N VAL A 447 26.09 -8.33 10.44
CA VAL A 447 26.89 -7.12 10.36
C VAL A 447 26.21 -6.10 9.45
N GLU A 448 26.26 -4.83 9.86
CA GLU A 448 25.67 -3.72 9.10
C GLU A 448 26.61 -3.29 7.97
N VAL A 449 26.08 -3.27 6.75
CA VAL A 449 26.82 -2.93 5.53
C VAL A 449 25.95 -2.13 4.57
N MET A 450 26.58 -1.45 3.61
CA MET A 450 25.87 -0.83 2.50
C MET A 450 25.40 -1.90 1.49
N GLY A 451 24.09 -2.02 1.30
CA GLY A 451 23.46 -2.99 0.39
C GLY A 451 22.11 -2.50 -0.14
N LEU A 452 21.26 -3.45 -0.51
CA LEU A 452 19.91 -3.26 -1.05
C LEU A 452 18.87 -3.40 0.07
N GLN A 453 18.52 -2.26 0.66
CA GLN A 453 17.51 -2.14 1.69
C GLN A 453 16.11 -2.43 1.14
N SER A 454 15.47 -3.45 1.67
CA SER A 454 14.06 -3.75 1.46
C SER A 454 13.16 -2.70 2.12
N ARG A 455 12.30 -2.05 1.34
CA ARG A 455 11.25 -1.15 1.84
C ARG A 455 9.88 -1.67 1.46
N LEU A 456 8.95 -1.60 2.41
CA LEU A 456 7.54 -1.90 2.15
C LEU A 456 6.96 -0.85 1.21
N GLU A 457 6.42 -1.33 0.10
CA GLU A 457 5.71 -0.48 -0.84
C GLU A 457 4.31 -0.17 -0.31
N THR A 458 3.93 1.10 -0.32
CA THR A 458 2.53 1.48 -0.09
C THR A 458 1.87 1.66 -1.44
N ASN A 459 0.75 0.98 -1.68
CA ASN A 459 -0.09 1.16 -2.85
C ASN A 459 -1.41 1.82 -2.45
N LEU A 460 -1.91 2.69 -3.32
CA LEU A 460 -3.20 3.34 -3.16
C LEU A 460 -4.29 2.44 -3.73
N SER A 461 -5.15 1.89 -2.88
CA SER A 461 -6.37 1.19 -3.32
C SER A 461 -7.57 2.12 -3.20
N VAL A 462 -8.28 2.30 -4.31
CA VAL A 462 -9.45 3.19 -4.39
C VAL A 462 -10.70 2.39 -4.71
N GLU A 463 -11.77 2.62 -3.95
CA GLU A 463 -13.10 2.07 -4.23
C GLU A 463 -13.83 2.92 -5.27
N TRP A 464 -13.52 2.66 -6.55
CA TRP A 464 -14.01 3.46 -7.68
C TRP A 464 -15.54 3.60 -7.75
N LEU A 465 -16.27 2.52 -7.45
CA LEU A 465 -17.73 2.53 -7.50
C LEU A 465 -18.32 3.47 -6.46
N ALA A 466 -17.85 3.40 -5.21
CA ALA A 466 -18.30 4.27 -4.13
C ALA A 466 -17.98 5.75 -4.43
N LEU A 467 -16.78 6.02 -4.95
CA LEU A 467 -16.34 7.37 -5.33
C LEU A 467 -17.22 7.96 -6.44
N ILE A 468 -17.43 7.23 -7.54
CA ILE A 468 -18.23 7.71 -8.69
C ILE A 468 -19.70 7.88 -8.29
N VAL A 469 -20.27 6.93 -7.55
CA VAL A 469 -21.66 7.01 -7.08
C VAL A 469 -21.85 8.23 -6.18
N THR A 470 -20.92 8.49 -5.25
CA THR A 470 -21.03 9.65 -4.35
C THR A 470 -20.95 10.97 -5.10
N LEU A 471 -19.99 11.11 -6.03
CA LEU A 471 -19.88 12.30 -6.88
C LEU A 471 -21.13 12.50 -7.77
N GLY A 472 -21.63 11.41 -8.34
CA GLY A 472 -22.85 11.39 -9.13
C GLY A 472 -24.09 11.79 -8.33
N CYS A 473 -24.23 11.30 -7.10
CA CYS A 473 -25.32 11.68 -6.18
C CYS A 473 -25.28 13.17 -5.85
N ILE A 474 -24.10 13.71 -5.51
CA ILE A 474 -23.94 15.15 -5.21
C ILE A 474 -24.35 15.99 -6.42
N PHE A 475 -23.87 15.63 -7.61
CA PHE A 475 -24.24 16.33 -8.83
C PHE A 475 -25.74 16.19 -9.16
N GLY A 476 -26.31 15.00 -8.96
CA GLY A 476 -27.74 14.74 -9.16
C GLY A 476 -28.63 15.62 -8.29
N VAL A 477 -28.28 15.79 -7.00
CA VAL A 477 -29.01 16.70 -6.10
C VAL A 477 -28.89 18.14 -6.55
N GLN A 478 -27.72 18.58 -7.02
CA GLN A 478 -27.55 19.93 -7.59
C GLN A 478 -28.41 20.12 -8.84
N LEU A 479 -28.39 19.16 -9.78
CA LEU A 479 -29.21 19.20 -10.99
C LEU A 479 -30.70 19.29 -10.65
N MET A 480 -31.17 18.45 -9.72
CA MET A 480 -32.55 18.49 -9.25
C MET A 480 -32.91 19.86 -8.66
N GLY A 481 -32.03 20.45 -7.85
CA GLY A 481 -32.22 21.81 -7.32
C GLY A 481 -32.31 22.88 -8.42
N TRP A 482 -31.49 22.79 -9.46
CA TRP A 482 -31.56 23.69 -10.61
C TRP A 482 -32.83 23.49 -11.44
N VAL A 483 -33.27 22.26 -11.67
CA VAL A 483 -34.55 21.97 -12.35
C VAL A 483 -35.71 22.61 -11.59
N LEU A 484 -35.73 22.47 -10.25
CA LEU A 484 -36.73 23.14 -9.40
C LEU A 484 -36.65 24.67 -9.53
N ALA A 485 -35.45 25.25 -9.55
CA ALA A 485 -35.27 26.70 -9.75
C ALA A 485 -35.82 27.16 -11.12
N PHE A 486 -35.57 26.40 -12.19
CA PHE A 486 -36.11 26.69 -13.52
C PHE A 486 -37.63 26.57 -13.57
N CYS A 487 -38.21 25.52 -12.99
CA CYS A 487 -39.67 25.37 -12.91
C CYS A 487 -40.33 26.49 -12.10
N TYR A 488 -39.63 27.06 -11.11
CA TYR A 488 -40.15 28.14 -10.28
C TYR A 488 -39.91 29.53 -10.85
N HIS A 489 -38.97 29.69 -11.78
CA HIS A 489 -38.67 30.96 -12.43
C HIS A 489 -39.92 31.60 -13.08
N ASP A 490 -40.75 30.80 -13.75
CA ASP A 490 -41.90 31.33 -14.50
C ASP A 490 -43.08 31.69 -13.59
N SER A 491 -43.09 31.19 -12.35
CA SER A 491 -44.21 31.37 -11.43
C SER A 491 -44.21 32.73 -10.71
N VAL A 492 -43.05 33.38 -10.55
CA VAL A 492 -42.95 34.68 -9.89
C VAL A 492 -41.96 35.59 -10.63
N PRO A 493 -42.42 36.71 -11.19
CA PRO A 493 -41.54 37.68 -11.85
C PRO A 493 -40.62 38.35 -10.82
N TYR A 494 -39.34 37.97 -10.84
CA TYR A 494 -38.30 38.52 -9.98
C TYR A 494 -37.60 39.74 -10.63
N ASP A 495 -37.32 40.81 -9.85
CA ASP A 495 -36.54 41.99 -10.23
C ASP A 495 -35.08 41.82 -9.80
N ASP A 496 -34.11 41.91 -10.73
CA ASP A 496 -32.68 41.49 -10.61
C ASP A 496 -32.07 41.36 -9.18
N ASP A 497 -31.18 40.37 -8.97
CA ASP A 497 -30.37 40.14 -7.75
C ASP A 497 -29.51 41.35 -7.28
N SER A 498 -29.60 42.50 -7.94
CA SER A 498 -28.87 43.68 -7.52
C SER A 498 -29.39 44.19 -6.17
N GLN A 499 -28.46 44.66 -5.34
CA GLN A 499 -28.81 45.33 -4.08
C GLN A 499 -29.69 46.56 -4.32
N LEU A 500 -29.55 47.18 -5.50
CA LEU A 500 -30.33 48.34 -5.91
C LEU A 500 -31.79 47.99 -6.22
N ALA A 501 -32.03 46.86 -6.88
CA ALA A 501 -33.39 46.37 -7.13
C ALA A 501 -34.06 45.94 -5.81
N THR A 502 -33.31 45.30 -4.92
CA THR A 502 -33.79 44.98 -3.56
C THR A 502 -34.10 46.25 -2.76
N ALA A 503 -33.28 47.30 -2.87
CA ALA A 503 -33.53 48.59 -2.24
C ALA A 503 -34.76 49.31 -2.82
N LYS A 504 -34.93 49.28 -4.15
CA LYS A 504 -36.12 49.80 -4.82
C LYS A 504 -37.39 49.06 -4.40
N PHE A 505 -37.29 47.75 -4.20
CA PHE A 505 -38.37 46.90 -3.71
C PHE A 505 -38.72 47.20 -2.24
N LEU A 506 -37.74 47.54 -1.40
CA LEU A 506 -37.95 47.92 0.00
C LEU A 506 -38.44 49.37 0.20
N LYS A 507 -38.40 50.21 -0.84
CA LYS A 507 -38.74 51.64 -0.77
C LYS A 507 -40.13 51.92 -0.16
N PRO A 508 -41.24 51.23 -0.54
CA PRO A 508 -42.56 51.48 0.03
C PRO A 508 -42.64 51.16 1.54
N LEU A 509 -41.91 50.13 1.97
CA LEU A 509 -41.76 49.78 3.38
C LEU A 509 -40.98 50.85 4.14
N LEU A 510 -39.95 51.42 3.50
CA LEU A 510 -39.15 52.47 4.09
C LEU A 510 -39.98 53.75 4.28
N GLU A 511 -40.75 54.17 3.27
CA GLU A 511 -41.62 55.36 3.32
C GLU A 511 -42.69 55.24 4.42
N HIS A 512 -43.25 54.04 4.63
CA HIS A 512 -44.23 53.78 5.69
C HIS A 512 -43.59 53.75 7.11
N VAL A 513 -42.32 53.36 7.22
CA VAL A 513 -41.58 53.35 8.49
C VAL A 513 -41.02 54.75 8.81
N GLU A 514 -40.68 55.54 7.79
CA GLU A 514 -40.16 56.90 7.93
C GLU A 514 -41.19 57.85 8.55
N THR A 515 -42.49 57.64 8.28
CA THR A 515 -43.59 58.34 8.97
C THR A 515 -43.68 58.07 10.48
N SER A 516 -43.03 57.02 10.99
CA SER A 516 -43.05 56.64 12.42
C SER A 516 -41.81 57.09 13.20
N GLY A 517 -40.86 57.79 12.56
CA GLY A 517 -39.72 58.43 13.22
C GLY A 517 -38.56 57.51 13.64
N SER A 518 -37.37 57.90 13.18
CA SER A 518 -36.06 57.75 13.85
C SER A 518 -35.15 56.53 13.55
N THR A 519 -33.86 56.83 13.73
CA THR A 519 -32.57 56.19 13.43
C THR A 519 -32.32 54.81 14.06
N SER A 520 -33.32 53.93 14.06
CA SER A 520 -33.21 52.60 14.67
C SER A 520 -32.71 51.53 13.70
N THR A 521 -31.84 50.63 14.17
CA THR A 521 -31.32 49.48 13.41
C THR A 521 -32.46 48.59 12.92
N GLY A 522 -32.43 48.12 11.67
CA GLY A 522 -33.55 47.39 11.04
C GLY A 522 -34.14 46.20 11.81
N HIS A 523 -33.39 45.60 12.74
CA HIS A 523 -33.92 44.58 13.65
C HIS A 523 -34.86 45.16 14.73
N LYS A 524 -34.53 46.31 15.31
CA LYS A 524 -35.34 46.98 16.35
C LYS A 524 -36.62 47.58 15.78
N THR A 525 -36.59 48.08 14.55
CA THR A 525 -37.79 48.57 13.83
C THR A 525 -38.74 47.43 13.45
N SER A 526 -38.20 46.28 13.02
CA SER A 526 -39.02 45.09 12.67
C SER A 526 -39.77 44.44 13.86
N LEU A 527 -39.39 44.79 15.10
CA LEU A 527 -40.04 44.32 16.33
C LEU A 527 -41.11 45.30 16.87
N ARG A 528 -41.08 46.58 16.47
CA ARG A 528 -42.00 47.63 16.94
C ARG A 528 -43.25 47.79 16.07
N VAL A 529 -43.17 47.37 14.81
CA VAL A 529 -44.23 47.54 13.81
C VAL A 529 -44.62 46.13 13.36
N THR A 530 -45.82 45.68 13.72
CA THR A 530 -46.36 44.32 13.46
C THR A 530 -47.32 44.20 12.26
N PRO A 531 -47.24 45.00 11.16
CA PRO A 531 -48.11 44.74 10.04
C PRO A 531 -47.65 43.49 9.29
N LEU A 532 -48.64 42.75 8.83
CA LEU A 532 -48.44 41.65 7.89
C LEU A 532 -48.12 42.25 6.53
N VAL A 533 -47.06 41.77 5.88
CA VAL A 533 -46.66 42.24 4.56
C VAL A 533 -47.04 41.19 3.53
N SER A 534 -47.80 41.57 2.52
CA SER A 534 -48.16 40.72 1.39
C SER A 534 -47.47 41.20 0.11
N TYR A 535 -47.00 40.27 -0.70
CA TYR A 535 -46.45 40.59 -2.02
C TYR A 535 -47.63 40.76 -3.00
N SER A 536 -47.81 41.97 -3.54
CA SER A 536 -48.94 42.27 -4.43
C SER A 536 -48.48 42.97 -5.73
N LEU A 537 -49.37 42.96 -6.72
CA LEU A 537 -49.18 43.59 -8.02
C LEU A 537 -49.99 44.88 -8.05
N ARG A 538 -49.33 46.06 -8.05
CA ARG A 538 -50.00 47.36 -8.20
C ARG A 538 -49.79 47.94 -9.60
N PRO A 539 -50.78 48.62 -10.20
CA PRO A 539 -50.53 49.48 -11.35
C PRO A 539 -49.72 50.71 -10.92
N ASP A 540 -48.65 51.00 -11.65
CA ASP A 540 -47.83 52.21 -11.51
C ASP A 540 -48.69 53.44 -11.82
N PRO A 541 -48.83 54.37 -10.87
CA PRO A 541 -49.63 55.57 -11.08
C PRO A 541 -49.07 56.48 -12.19
N SER A 542 -47.78 56.36 -12.55
CA SER A 542 -47.14 57.22 -13.54
C SER A 542 -47.29 56.73 -14.99
N ASN A 543 -47.39 55.42 -15.21
CA ASN A 543 -47.31 54.82 -16.55
C ASN A 543 -48.29 53.65 -16.77
N GLY A 544 -49.15 53.32 -15.80
CA GLY A 544 -50.08 52.19 -15.88
C GLY A 544 -49.41 50.80 -15.93
N ARG A 545 -48.07 50.74 -15.88
CA ARG A 545 -47.30 49.50 -15.85
C ARG A 545 -47.49 48.81 -14.51
N ARG A 546 -47.68 47.50 -14.49
CA ARG A 546 -47.76 46.78 -13.22
C ARG A 546 -46.38 46.75 -12.53
N ILE A 547 -46.27 47.38 -11.36
CA ILE A 547 -45.10 47.37 -10.48
C ILE A 547 -45.42 46.50 -9.27
N TYR A 548 -44.43 45.72 -8.85
CA TYR A 548 -44.52 44.89 -7.65
C TYR A 548 -44.24 45.74 -6.42
N SER A 549 -45.17 45.78 -5.47
CA SER A 549 -44.97 46.42 -4.17
C SER A 549 -45.23 45.43 -3.05
N LEU A 550 -44.53 45.66 -1.93
CA LEU A 550 -44.89 45.04 -0.66
C LEU A 550 -46.04 45.85 -0.07
N ASP A 551 -47.20 45.22 0.03
CA ASP A 551 -48.39 45.83 0.60
C ASP A 551 -48.46 45.49 2.08
N VAL A 552 -48.41 46.55 2.87
CA VAL A 552 -48.63 46.51 4.31
C VAL A 552 -50.14 46.35 4.51
N THR A 553 -50.58 45.17 4.93
CA THR A 553 -51.95 44.99 5.41
C THR A 553 -51.97 45.36 6.89
N GLU A 554 -52.63 46.47 7.20
CA GLU A 554 -53.10 46.78 8.55
C GLU A 554 -54.29 45.84 8.83
N ASP A 555 -54.24 45.11 9.95
CA ASP A 555 -55.36 44.30 10.43
C ASP A 555 -56.44 45.20 11.06
#